data_AF-A0A3Q2QUZ4-F1
#
_entry.id   AF-A0A3Q2QUZ4-F1
#
_cell.length_a   1.000
_cell.length_b   1.000
_cell.length_c   1.000
_cell.angle_alpha   90.00
_cell.angle_beta   90.00
_cell.angle_gamma   90.00
#
_symmetry.space_group_name_H-M   'P 1'
#
loop_
_entity.id
_entity.type
_entity.pdbx_description
1 polymer ?
#
loop_
_entity_poly.entity_id
_entity_poly.type
_entity_poly.pdbx_seq_one_letter_code
_entity_poly.pdbx_strand_id
1 'polypeptide(L)'
;MADSLKHDDNQVERLDTDLQVQVKRLVVALKEITKKERQQILERVHQDLAKVKDHMSQTVNIQQYLNLLLAEPDPFLLIWAFQSDDTKLLADLNCPLFLPEPICVDRKLILEDIESKYREFITATLRCLSELKRELLTSPLTLDTNSAHPLLSISDNLRSVTRVKSRLPCAAHPERFDHWPQVLTVQTFSSGTHYWELEAEGFWDVAVCYRSIGRKGKEGNAFGNNKVSWSLTQQHDRKLSAWHNRRKTRLTHQMVGNRVAVAVDYSSGTITFSEVGPSNNLVHLHTFSTSFTQPVCLGFGLYKAELKSRISIVKM
;
A
#
# COMPACT_ATOMS: atom_id res chain seq x y z
N MET A 1 27.06 15.64 0.81
CA MET A 1 27.15 14.33 0.11
C MET A 1 27.13 13.17 1.09
N ALA A 2 27.95 13.15 2.15
CA ALA A 2 27.98 12.05 3.12
C ALA A 2 26.64 11.81 3.88
N ASP A 3 25.87 12.86 4.18
CA ASP A 3 24.60 12.70 4.91
C ASP A 3 23.43 12.19 4.06
N SER A 4 23.50 12.34 2.73
CA SER A 4 22.46 11.82 1.82
C SER A 4 22.63 10.31 1.63
N LEU A 5 23.86 9.86 1.40
CA LEU A 5 24.20 8.44 1.24
C LEU A 5 23.90 7.63 2.51
N LYS A 6 24.21 8.18 3.70
CA LYS A 6 23.86 7.55 4.99
C LYS A 6 22.35 7.48 5.25
N HIS A 7 21.58 8.41 4.68
CA HIS A 7 20.12 8.39 4.83
C HIS A 7 19.49 7.30 3.96
N ASP A 8 19.99 7.12 2.74
CA ASP A 8 19.49 6.12 1.79
C ASP A 8 19.82 4.69 2.26
N ASP A 9 21.04 4.45 2.76
CA ASP A 9 21.43 3.15 3.32
C ASP A 9 20.54 2.76 4.52
N ASN A 10 20.25 3.70 5.42
CA ASN A 10 19.37 3.47 6.56
C ASN A 10 17.92 3.16 6.16
N GLN A 11 17.43 3.71 5.04
CA GLN A 11 16.08 3.41 4.56
C GLN A 11 15.98 2.03 3.93
N VAL A 12 17.00 1.61 3.16
CA VAL A 12 17.04 0.27 2.58
C VAL A 12 17.14 -0.81 3.66
N GLU A 13 17.99 -0.61 4.68
CA GLU A 13 18.08 -1.52 5.83
C GLU A 13 16.77 -1.61 6.62
N ARG A 14 16.07 -0.48 6.75
CA ARG A 14 14.74 -0.45 7.38
C ARG A 14 13.72 -1.26 6.58
N LEU A 15 13.72 -1.14 5.25
CA LEU A 15 12.82 -1.91 4.37
C LEU A 15 13.11 -3.41 4.41
N ASP A 16 14.38 -3.80 4.51
CA ASP A 16 14.77 -5.20 4.75
C ASP A 16 14.21 -5.71 6.09
N THR A 17 14.39 -4.92 7.15
CA THR A 17 13.85 -5.25 8.47
C THR A 17 12.33 -5.38 8.44
N ASP A 18 11.63 -4.47 7.77
CA ASP A 18 10.17 -4.52 7.61
C ASP A 18 9.70 -5.77 6.86
N LEU A 19 10.41 -6.17 5.79
CA LEU A 19 10.14 -7.42 5.07
C LEU A 19 10.33 -8.64 5.97
N GLN A 20 11.43 -8.70 6.73
CA GLN A 20 11.66 -9.79 7.69
C GLN A 20 10.56 -9.86 8.76
N VAL A 21 10.08 -8.71 9.23
CA VAL A 21 8.96 -8.63 10.17
C VAL A 21 7.68 -9.18 9.56
N GLN A 22 7.37 -8.87 8.29
CA GLN A 22 6.18 -9.43 7.64
C GLN A 22 6.23 -10.96 7.53
N VAL A 23 7.39 -11.52 7.18
CA VAL A 23 7.58 -12.98 7.11
C VAL A 23 7.37 -13.61 8.49
N LYS A 24 8.00 -13.05 9.54
CA LYS A 24 7.83 -13.53 10.93
C LYS A 24 6.37 -13.46 11.37
N ARG A 25 5.67 -12.37 11.04
CA ARG A 25 4.25 -12.17 11.36
C ARG A 25 3.38 -13.24 10.72
N LEU A 26 3.60 -13.57 9.45
CA LEU A 26 2.86 -14.63 8.76
C LEU A 26 3.10 -16.00 9.44
N VAL A 27 4.36 -16.34 9.74
CA VAL A 27 4.70 -17.61 10.39
C VAL A 27 4.02 -17.73 11.76
N VAL A 28 4.04 -16.67 12.57
CA VAL A 28 3.36 -16.66 13.87
C VAL A 28 1.84 -16.81 13.70
N ALA A 29 1.23 -16.09 12.75
CA ALA A 29 -0.20 -16.19 12.50
C ALA A 29 -0.61 -17.62 12.09
N LEU A 30 0.13 -18.27 11.21
CA LEU A 30 -0.14 -19.66 10.80
C LEU A 30 0.01 -20.65 11.96
N LYS A 31 1.00 -20.45 12.84
CA LYS A 31 1.16 -21.26 14.06
C LYS A 31 -0.04 -21.09 15.00
N GLU A 32 -0.51 -19.86 15.20
CA GLU A 32 -1.67 -19.59 16.06
C GLU A 32 -2.96 -20.15 15.48
N ILE A 33 -3.19 -20.08 14.16
CA ILE A 33 -4.34 -20.75 13.51
C ILE A 33 -4.29 -22.26 13.79
N THR A 34 -3.14 -22.90 13.55
CA THR A 34 -2.97 -24.35 13.78
C THR A 34 -3.17 -24.72 15.25
N LYS A 35 -2.68 -23.88 16.17
CA LYS A 35 -2.79 -24.10 17.62
C LYS A 35 -4.24 -23.94 18.10
N LYS A 36 -4.95 -22.92 17.61
CA LYS A 36 -6.37 -22.68 17.92
C LYS A 36 -7.24 -23.85 17.47
N GLU A 37 -7.05 -24.34 16.25
CA GLU A 37 -7.78 -25.50 15.72
C GLU A 37 -7.50 -26.77 16.54
N ARG A 38 -6.22 -27.02 16.85
CA ARG A 38 -5.85 -28.16 17.71
C ARG A 38 -6.51 -28.06 19.09
N GLN A 39 -6.56 -26.87 19.68
CA GLN A 39 -7.15 -26.64 20.99
C GLN A 39 -8.67 -26.92 20.97
N GLN A 40 -9.38 -26.44 19.94
CA GLN A 40 -10.81 -26.69 19.79
C GLN A 40 -11.12 -28.18 19.65
N ILE A 41 -10.32 -28.93 18.88
CA ILE A 41 -10.47 -30.38 18.75
C ILE A 41 -10.22 -31.08 20.09
N LEU A 42 -9.15 -30.70 20.81
CA LEU A 42 -8.83 -31.28 22.11
C LEU A 42 -9.94 -31.04 23.15
N GLU A 43 -10.53 -29.84 23.15
CA GLU A 43 -11.65 -29.51 24.04
C GLU A 43 -12.89 -30.37 23.73
N ARG A 44 -13.21 -30.55 22.44
CA ARG A 44 -14.31 -31.42 22.02
C ARG A 44 -14.07 -32.88 22.42
N VAL A 45 -12.86 -33.40 22.18
CA VAL A 45 -12.46 -34.76 22.60
C VAL A 45 -12.57 -34.94 24.11
N HIS A 46 -12.09 -33.97 24.91
CA HIS A 46 -12.20 -34.05 26.37
C HIS A 46 -13.66 -34.04 26.84
N GLN A 47 -14.53 -33.23 26.23
CA GLN A 47 -15.96 -33.22 26.53
C GLN A 47 -16.63 -34.56 26.20
N ASP A 48 -16.29 -35.15 25.05
CA ASP A 48 -16.84 -36.46 24.65
C ASP A 48 -16.33 -37.58 25.56
N LEU A 49 -15.04 -37.56 25.92
CA LEU A 49 -14.46 -38.52 26.88
C LEU A 49 -15.11 -38.43 28.26
N ALA A 50 -15.43 -37.22 28.74
CA ALA A 50 -16.14 -37.03 30.00
C ALA A 50 -17.53 -37.68 29.95
N LYS A 51 -18.30 -37.42 28.89
CA LYS A 51 -19.63 -38.04 28.68
C LYS A 51 -19.55 -39.56 28.59
N VAL A 52 -18.60 -40.11 27.84
CA VAL A 52 -18.40 -41.56 27.73
C VAL A 52 -18.09 -42.17 29.10
N LYS A 53 -17.23 -41.52 29.90
CA LYS A 53 -16.90 -41.99 31.25
C LYS A 53 -18.11 -41.97 32.18
N ASP A 54 -18.94 -40.93 32.10
CA ASP A 54 -20.16 -40.82 32.90
C ASP A 54 -21.15 -41.94 32.54
N HIS A 55 -21.39 -42.16 31.24
CA HIS A 55 -22.24 -43.25 30.75
C HIS A 55 -21.70 -44.63 31.13
N MET A 56 -20.38 -44.84 31.05
CA MET A 56 -19.76 -46.10 31.46
C MET A 56 -19.94 -46.36 32.96
N SER A 57 -19.81 -45.31 33.79
CA SER A 57 -20.05 -45.40 35.24
C SER A 57 -21.52 -45.72 35.54
N GLN A 58 -22.46 -45.13 34.80
CA GLN A 58 -23.88 -45.48 34.89
C GLN A 58 -24.13 -46.95 34.52
N THR A 59 -23.55 -47.45 33.43
CA THR A 59 -23.70 -48.86 33.02
C THR A 59 -23.17 -49.82 34.08
N VAL A 60 -22.02 -49.52 34.69
CA VAL A 60 -21.47 -50.34 35.79
C VAL A 60 -22.42 -50.35 37.00
N ASN A 61 -22.99 -49.20 37.37
CA ASN A 61 -23.96 -49.12 38.46
C ASN A 61 -25.22 -49.95 38.18
N ILE A 62 -25.75 -49.87 36.95
CA ILE A 62 -26.90 -50.68 36.51
C ILE A 62 -26.55 -52.16 36.61
N GLN A 63 -25.39 -52.57 36.08
CA GLN A 63 -24.94 -53.96 36.13
C GLN A 63 -24.82 -54.48 37.57
N GLN A 64 -24.27 -53.65 38.46
CA GLN A 64 -24.10 -54.01 39.86
C GLN A 64 -25.44 -54.15 40.59
N TYR A 65 -26.41 -53.26 40.31
CA TYR A 65 -27.77 -53.35 40.81
C TYR A 65 -28.49 -54.61 40.32
N LEU A 66 -28.42 -54.90 39.02
CA LEU A 66 -29.01 -56.10 38.44
C LEU A 66 -28.39 -57.38 39.00
N ASN A 67 -27.07 -57.41 39.22
CA ASN A 67 -26.40 -58.54 39.85
C ASN A 67 -26.88 -58.77 41.30
N LEU A 68 -27.11 -57.71 42.08
CA LEU A 68 -27.67 -57.82 43.42
C LEU A 68 -29.09 -58.41 43.36
N LEU A 69 -29.94 -57.87 42.48
CA LEU A 69 -31.29 -58.39 42.23
C LEU A 69 -31.31 -59.87 41.83
N LEU A 70 -30.41 -60.30 40.95
CA LEU A 70 -30.29 -61.70 40.54
C LEU A 70 -29.80 -62.63 41.65
N ALA A 71 -29.08 -62.10 42.63
CA ALA A 71 -28.57 -62.84 43.78
C ALA A 71 -29.56 -62.89 44.96
N GLU A 72 -30.68 -62.16 44.90
CA GLU A 72 -31.67 -62.12 45.97
C GLU A 72 -32.46 -63.45 46.07
N PRO A 73 -32.39 -64.15 47.22
CA PRO A 73 -33.07 -65.44 47.39
C PRO A 73 -34.54 -65.29 47.84
N ASP A 74 -34.98 -64.11 48.26
CA ASP A 74 -36.34 -63.86 48.75
C ASP A 74 -37.29 -63.46 47.60
N PRO A 75 -38.25 -64.32 47.23
CA PRO A 75 -39.20 -64.02 46.16
C PRO A 75 -40.10 -62.81 46.45
N PHE A 76 -40.35 -62.46 47.72
CA PHE A 76 -41.17 -61.28 48.05
C PHE A 76 -40.41 -59.97 47.86
N LEU A 77 -39.11 -59.92 48.16
CA LEU A 77 -38.26 -58.76 47.90
C LEU A 77 -38.04 -58.53 46.40
N LEU A 78 -37.90 -59.60 45.62
CA LEU A 78 -37.88 -59.55 44.15
C LEU A 78 -39.18 -58.95 43.59
N ILE A 79 -40.34 -59.46 44.03
CA ILE A 79 -41.65 -58.92 43.60
C ILE A 79 -41.78 -57.45 43.98
N TRP A 80 -41.34 -57.07 45.18
CA TRP A 80 -41.37 -55.67 45.63
C TRP A 80 -40.47 -54.76 44.78
N ALA A 81 -39.26 -55.20 44.43
CA ALA A 81 -38.36 -54.44 43.56
C ALA A 81 -38.94 -54.24 42.16
N PHE A 82 -39.59 -55.25 41.57
CA PHE A 82 -40.25 -55.16 40.26
C PHE A 82 -41.58 -54.39 40.29
N GLN A 83 -42.26 -54.33 41.44
CA GLN A 83 -43.48 -53.55 41.64
C GLN A 83 -43.20 -52.10 42.05
N SER A 84 -42.01 -51.84 42.59
CA SER A 84 -41.54 -50.47 42.79
C SER A 84 -41.37 -49.83 41.42
N ASP A 85 -42.04 -48.70 41.18
CA ASP A 85 -41.79 -47.85 40.02
C ASP A 85 -40.39 -47.27 40.16
N ASP A 86 -39.37 -48.09 39.89
CA ASP A 86 -37.96 -47.70 39.92
C ASP A 86 -37.67 -46.89 38.65
N THR A 87 -38.36 -45.74 38.58
CA THR A 87 -38.37 -44.76 37.48
C THR A 87 -36.97 -44.34 37.10
N LYS A 88 -36.03 -44.41 38.05
CA LYS A 88 -34.62 -44.14 37.85
C LYS A 88 -33.91 -45.23 37.04
N LEU A 89 -34.09 -46.51 37.38
CA LEU A 89 -33.51 -47.62 36.62
C LEU A 89 -34.10 -47.68 35.20
N LEU A 90 -35.42 -47.52 35.08
CA LEU A 90 -36.08 -47.47 33.78
C LEU A 90 -35.64 -46.25 32.96
N ALA A 91 -35.41 -45.08 33.57
CA ALA A 91 -34.86 -43.92 32.88
C ALA A 91 -33.40 -44.16 32.45
N ASP A 92 -32.58 -44.77 33.30
CA ASP A 92 -31.18 -45.08 33.02
C ASP A 92 -31.05 -46.14 31.90
N LEU A 93 -31.92 -47.15 31.88
CA LEU A 93 -31.98 -48.19 30.83
C LEU A 93 -32.54 -47.66 29.49
N ASN A 94 -33.47 -46.71 29.53
CA ASN A 94 -34.02 -46.08 28.34
C ASN A 94 -33.18 -44.90 27.83
N CYS A 95 -32.10 -44.54 28.54
CA CYS A 95 -31.19 -43.49 28.11
C CYS A 95 -30.38 -43.96 26.89
N PRO A 96 -30.42 -43.26 25.75
CA PRO A 96 -29.65 -43.66 24.58
C PRO A 96 -28.15 -43.59 24.88
N LEU A 97 -27.41 -44.60 24.42
CA LEU A 97 -25.95 -44.61 24.52
C LEU A 97 -25.38 -43.38 23.82
N PHE A 98 -24.50 -42.66 24.52
CA PHE A 98 -23.79 -41.55 23.92
C PHE A 98 -22.85 -42.07 22.82
N LEU A 99 -23.11 -41.65 21.59
CA LEU A 99 -22.26 -41.88 20.44
C LEU A 99 -21.63 -40.53 20.06
N PRO A 100 -20.31 -40.37 20.26
CA PRO A 100 -19.62 -39.16 19.83
C PRO A 100 -19.81 -38.97 18.33
N GLU A 101 -20.15 -37.76 17.90
CA GLU A 101 -20.11 -37.42 16.48
C GLU A 101 -18.67 -37.53 15.96
N PRO A 102 -18.48 -37.89 14.68
CA PRO A 102 -17.16 -37.83 14.07
C PRO A 102 -16.58 -36.42 14.20
N ILE A 103 -15.35 -36.32 14.71
CA ILE A 103 -14.64 -35.05 14.77
C ILE A 103 -14.38 -34.60 13.33
N CYS A 104 -15.13 -33.59 12.89
CA CYS A 104 -14.93 -32.97 11.60
C CYS A 104 -14.22 -31.62 11.80
N VAL A 105 -13.10 -31.46 11.11
CA VAL A 105 -12.40 -30.18 11.03
C VAL A 105 -13.10 -29.32 9.97
N ASP A 106 -13.46 -28.09 10.30
CA ASP A 106 -13.97 -27.13 9.32
C ASP A 106 -12.83 -26.65 8.41
N ARG A 107 -12.45 -27.51 7.47
CA ARG A 107 -11.37 -27.27 6.51
C ARG A 107 -11.62 -26.00 5.70
N LYS A 108 -12.88 -25.63 5.48
CA LYS A 108 -13.24 -24.46 4.68
C LYS A 108 -12.85 -23.20 5.44
N LEU A 109 -13.29 -23.09 6.71
CA LEU A 109 -12.97 -21.92 7.54
C LEU A 109 -11.45 -21.76 7.74
N ILE A 110 -10.73 -22.86 7.97
CA ILE A 110 -9.27 -22.83 8.11
C ILE A 110 -8.60 -22.32 6.82
N LEU A 111 -9.03 -22.79 5.66
CA LEU A 111 -8.49 -22.35 4.38
C LEU A 111 -8.78 -20.85 4.15
N GLU A 112 -9.98 -20.38 4.46
CA GLU A 112 -10.34 -18.96 4.37
C GLU A 112 -9.47 -18.07 5.28
N ASP A 113 -9.23 -18.49 6.53
CA ASP A 113 -8.34 -17.79 7.47
C ASP A 113 -6.90 -17.75 6.97
N ILE A 114 -6.38 -18.88 6.46
CA ILE A 114 -5.04 -18.99 5.89
C ILE A 114 -4.91 -18.09 4.66
N GLU A 115 -5.84 -18.17 3.71
CA GLU A 115 -5.86 -17.34 2.51
C GLU A 115 -5.88 -15.85 2.86
N SER A 116 -6.69 -15.45 3.84
CA SER A 116 -6.74 -14.08 4.35
C SER A 116 -5.37 -13.60 4.83
N LYS A 117 -4.66 -14.43 5.62
CA LYS A 117 -3.30 -14.09 6.09
C LYS A 117 -2.26 -14.04 4.98
N TYR A 118 -2.36 -14.91 3.98
CA TYR A 118 -1.51 -14.80 2.79
C TYR A 118 -1.78 -13.52 1.99
N ARG A 119 -3.05 -13.12 1.80
CA ARG A 119 -3.40 -11.87 1.09
C ARG A 119 -2.85 -10.65 1.82
N GLU A 120 -2.97 -10.61 3.15
CA GLU A 120 -2.36 -9.55 3.97
C GLU A 120 -0.84 -9.50 3.76
N PHE A 121 -0.16 -10.64 3.82
CA PHE A 121 1.29 -10.74 3.64
C PHE A 121 1.73 -10.30 2.24
N ILE A 122 1.06 -10.78 1.19
CA ILE A 122 1.36 -10.40 -0.21
C ILE A 122 1.20 -8.89 -0.38
N THR A 123 0.10 -8.32 0.11
CA THR A 123 -0.16 -6.88 0.01
C THR A 123 0.92 -6.06 0.73
N ALA A 124 1.29 -6.45 1.94
CA ALA A 124 2.33 -5.77 2.71
C ALA A 124 3.71 -5.88 2.04
N THR A 125 4.04 -7.06 1.49
CA THR A 125 5.31 -7.32 0.80
C THR A 125 5.41 -6.51 -0.49
N LEU A 126 4.36 -6.52 -1.31
CA LEU A 126 4.30 -5.72 -2.55
C LEU A 126 4.44 -4.23 -2.26
N ARG A 127 3.85 -3.74 -1.15
CA ARG A 127 4.05 -2.36 -0.71
C ARG A 127 5.52 -2.07 -0.41
N CYS A 128 6.19 -2.90 0.38
CA CYS A 128 7.61 -2.72 0.71
C CYS A 128 8.51 -2.77 -0.53
N LEU A 129 8.27 -3.72 -1.44
CA LEU A 129 9.00 -3.83 -2.70
C LEU A 129 8.78 -2.61 -3.61
N SER A 130 7.56 -2.07 -3.64
CA SER A 130 7.26 -0.86 -4.40
C SER A 130 7.96 0.38 -3.85
N GLU A 131 8.08 0.48 -2.52
CA GLU A 131 8.82 1.54 -1.84
C GLU A 131 10.33 1.41 -2.10
N LEU A 132 10.88 0.21 -1.94
CA LEU A 132 12.28 -0.09 -2.24
C LEU A 132 12.63 0.25 -3.71
N LYS A 133 11.77 -0.15 -4.65
CA LYS A 133 11.96 0.20 -6.06
C LYS A 133 11.98 1.71 -6.27
N ARG A 134 11.15 2.47 -5.55
CA ARG A 134 11.16 3.94 -5.63
C ARG A 134 12.46 4.51 -5.09
N GLU A 135 12.95 4.03 -3.95
CA GLU A 135 14.25 4.48 -3.41
C GLU A 135 15.39 4.23 -4.40
N LEU A 136 15.49 3.01 -4.93
CA LEU A 136 16.57 2.62 -5.84
C LEU A 136 16.56 3.37 -7.17
N LEU A 137 15.39 3.87 -7.61
CA LEU A 137 15.25 4.63 -8.85
C LEU A 137 15.27 6.15 -8.62
N THR A 138 15.36 6.60 -7.37
CA THR A 138 15.39 8.02 -7.06
C THR A 138 16.70 8.63 -7.57
N SER A 139 16.65 9.86 -8.08
CA SER A 139 17.82 10.53 -8.64
C SER A 139 17.91 11.98 -8.20
N PRO A 140 19.12 12.51 -7.94
CA PRO A 140 19.27 13.83 -7.37
C PRO A 140 18.77 14.92 -8.32
N LEU A 141 18.11 15.94 -7.76
CA LEU A 141 17.49 17.01 -8.52
C LEU A 141 17.70 18.36 -7.82
N THR A 142 18.11 19.38 -8.56
CA THR A 142 18.24 20.75 -8.05
C THR A 142 17.77 21.75 -9.09
N LEU A 143 17.17 22.84 -8.62
CA LEU A 143 16.68 23.92 -9.48
C LEU A 143 17.83 24.75 -10.05
N ASP A 144 17.73 25.09 -11.34
CA ASP A 144 18.69 25.94 -12.05
C ASP A 144 18.26 27.42 -11.96
N THR A 145 18.97 28.19 -11.15
CA THR A 145 18.75 29.63 -10.94
C THR A 145 18.99 30.47 -12.20
N ASN A 146 19.80 29.98 -13.14
CA ASN A 146 20.07 30.67 -14.40
C ASN A 146 18.92 30.53 -15.39
N SER A 147 18.15 29.44 -15.29
CA SER A 147 16.95 29.21 -16.11
C SER A 147 15.71 29.94 -15.57
N ALA A 148 15.66 30.21 -14.27
CA ALA A 148 14.47 30.66 -13.56
C ALA A 148 13.94 32.00 -14.07
N HIS A 149 12.66 32.05 -14.42
CA HIS A 149 12.00 33.30 -14.75
C HIS A 149 12.06 34.28 -13.55
N PRO A 150 12.23 35.60 -13.77
CA PRO A 150 12.26 36.63 -12.71
C PRO A 150 11.04 36.66 -11.77
N LEU A 151 10.01 35.85 -11.99
CA LEU A 151 8.77 35.82 -11.23
C LEU A 151 8.68 34.59 -10.31
N LEU A 152 9.77 33.84 -10.26
CA LEU A 152 9.96 32.64 -9.47
C LEU A 152 11.10 32.87 -8.49
N SER A 153 10.83 32.68 -7.21
CA SER A 153 11.85 32.66 -6.15
C SER A 153 12.24 31.22 -5.89
N ILE A 154 13.54 30.93 -5.96
CA ILE A 154 14.09 29.63 -5.60
C ILE A 154 14.60 29.71 -4.15
N SER A 155 14.41 28.65 -3.36
CA SER A 155 14.93 28.55 -2.00
C SER A 155 16.46 28.33 -2.00
N ASP A 156 17.12 28.69 -0.91
CA ASP A 156 18.59 28.59 -0.79
C ASP A 156 19.12 27.16 -0.97
N ASN A 157 18.33 26.15 -0.59
CA ASN A 157 18.67 24.74 -0.78
C ASN A 157 18.41 24.23 -2.22
N LEU A 158 17.95 25.09 -3.13
CA LEU A 158 17.64 24.78 -4.53
C LEU A 158 16.58 23.68 -4.73
N ARG A 159 15.75 23.40 -3.72
CA ARG A 159 14.72 22.35 -3.77
C ARG A 159 13.30 22.87 -3.93
N SER A 160 13.07 24.15 -3.71
CA SER A 160 11.73 24.74 -3.78
C SER A 160 11.70 25.96 -4.67
N VAL A 161 10.60 26.14 -5.38
CA VAL A 161 10.32 27.31 -6.20
C VAL A 161 8.91 27.81 -5.90
N THR A 162 8.76 29.13 -5.80
CA THR A 162 7.51 29.79 -5.46
C THR A 162 7.23 30.96 -6.39
N ARG A 163 5.97 31.13 -6.78
CA ARG A 163 5.50 32.26 -7.59
C ARG A 163 5.39 33.53 -6.74
N VAL A 164 6.15 34.58 -7.09
CA VAL A 164 6.14 35.88 -6.38
C VAL A 164 5.33 36.94 -7.13
N LYS A 165 4.78 37.95 -6.45
CA LYS A 165 3.94 38.98 -7.11
C LYS A 165 4.73 39.88 -8.06
N SER A 166 5.96 40.25 -7.68
CA SER A 166 6.81 41.20 -8.40
C SER A 166 8.04 40.51 -8.98
N ARG A 167 8.58 41.07 -10.08
CA ARG A 167 9.82 40.57 -10.69
C ARG A 167 10.98 40.76 -9.71
N LEU A 168 11.74 39.70 -9.48
CA LEU A 168 12.99 39.69 -8.73
C LEU A 168 14.14 40.23 -9.59
N PRO A 169 15.12 40.90 -8.97
CA PRO A 169 16.37 41.25 -9.65
C PRO A 169 17.09 39.98 -10.06
N CYS A 170 17.42 39.86 -11.35
CA CYS A 170 18.23 38.76 -11.85
C CYS A 170 19.05 39.21 -13.05
N ALA A 171 20.27 38.67 -13.19
CA ALA A 171 21.11 38.97 -14.33
C ALA A 171 20.50 38.39 -15.61
N ALA A 172 20.68 39.12 -16.73
CA ALA A 172 20.35 38.62 -18.04
C ALA A 172 21.15 37.34 -18.32
N HIS A 173 20.47 36.27 -18.73
CA HIS A 173 21.10 35.00 -19.05
C HIS A 173 20.38 34.35 -20.24
N PRO A 174 21.09 33.73 -21.20
CA PRO A 174 20.48 33.10 -22.37
C PRO A 174 19.48 32.00 -21.98
N GLU A 175 19.82 31.18 -20.99
CA GLU A 175 18.94 30.10 -20.50
C GLU A 175 17.71 30.59 -19.71
N ARG A 176 17.62 31.87 -19.36
CA ARG A 176 16.54 32.39 -18.53
C ARG A 176 15.22 32.47 -19.29
N PHE A 177 14.15 31.91 -18.74
CA PHE A 177 12.81 32.18 -19.28
C PHE A 177 12.40 33.65 -19.06
N ASP A 178 11.90 34.32 -20.09
CA ASP A 178 11.57 35.76 -20.03
C ASP A 178 10.07 36.10 -20.04
N HIS A 179 9.26 35.16 -20.52
CA HIS A 179 7.82 35.34 -20.71
C HIS A 179 6.99 34.46 -19.77
N TRP A 180 7.20 33.14 -19.80
CA TRP A 180 6.47 32.19 -18.97
C TRP A 180 7.19 31.97 -17.63
N PRO A 181 6.50 31.99 -16.47
CA PRO A 181 7.14 31.74 -15.18
C PRO A 181 7.51 30.26 -15.02
N GLN A 182 8.62 29.88 -15.65
CA GLN A 182 9.16 28.53 -15.72
C GLN A 182 10.59 28.48 -15.17
N VAL A 183 11.01 27.31 -14.74
CA VAL A 183 12.37 26.99 -14.30
C VAL A 183 12.69 25.54 -14.70
N LEU A 184 13.96 25.25 -14.97
CA LEU A 184 14.46 23.89 -15.17
C LEU A 184 15.28 23.40 -13.98
N THR A 185 15.53 22.11 -13.99
CA THR A 185 16.51 21.46 -13.12
C THR A 185 17.88 21.39 -13.78
N VAL A 186 18.93 21.27 -12.97
CA VAL A 186 20.34 21.24 -13.42
C VAL A 186 20.74 19.87 -13.97
N GLN A 187 20.12 18.80 -13.49
CA GLN A 187 20.45 17.45 -13.91
C GLN A 187 19.73 17.11 -15.23
N THR A 188 20.40 16.31 -16.06
CA THR A 188 19.84 15.72 -17.27
C THR A 188 20.09 14.23 -17.30
N PHE A 189 19.12 13.49 -17.82
CA PHE A 189 19.08 12.04 -17.81
C PHE A 189 18.97 11.52 -19.23
N SER A 190 19.85 10.59 -19.61
CA SER A 190 19.98 10.07 -20.97
C SER A 190 19.95 8.54 -21.05
N SER A 191 19.68 7.86 -19.95
CA SER A 191 19.65 6.40 -19.85
C SER A 191 19.04 5.97 -18.52
N GLY A 192 18.47 4.77 -18.44
CA GLY A 192 17.97 4.21 -17.19
C GLY A 192 16.57 4.69 -16.82
N THR A 193 16.16 4.39 -15.58
CA THR A 193 14.87 4.78 -15.03
C THR A 193 15.09 5.68 -13.82
N HIS A 194 14.35 6.78 -13.77
CA HIS A 194 14.47 7.80 -12.74
C HIS A 194 13.11 8.12 -12.15
N TYR A 195 13.11 8.43 -10.86
CA TYR A 195 11.91 8.68 -10.08
C TYR A 195 12.08 9.92 -9.19
N TRP A 196 11.04 10.74 -9.10
CA TRP A 196 10.98 11.92 -8.23
C TRP A 196 9.59 12.09 -7.63
N GLU A 197 9.55 12.69 -6.45
CA GLU A 197 8.30 13.13 -5.83
C GLU A 197 8.35 14.60 -5.48
N LEU A 198 7.26 15.29 -5.80
CA LEU A 198 7.13 16.74 -5.72
C LEU A 198 5.87 17.07 -4.93
N GLU A 199 5.93 18.09 -4.07
CA GLU A 199 4.75 18.77 -3.54
C GLU A 199 4.43 19.96 -4.44
N ALA A 200 3.24 20.01 -5.01
CA ALA A 200 2.82 21.01 -5.99
C ALA A 200 1.48 21.67 -5.60
N GLU A 201 1.53 22.97 -5.29
CA GLU A 201 0.39 23.76 -4.81
C GLU A 201 0.01 24.87 -5.79
N GLY A 202 -1.28 25.21 -5.81
CA GLY A 202 -1.82 26.28 -6.65
C GLY A 202 -1.99 25.88 -8.11
N PHE A 203 -1.59 26.77 -9.02
CA PHE A 203 -1.62 26.55 -10.47
C PHE A 203 -0.19 26.30 -10.95
N TRP A 204 0.08 25.08 -11.38
CA TRP A 204 1.43 24.61 -11.73
C TRP A 204 1.46 23.74 -12.98
N ASP A 205 2.64 23.65 -13.57
CA ASP A 205 3.06 22.63 -14.54
C ASP A 205 4.25 21.85 -13.97
N VAL A 206 4.21 20.53 -14.10
CA VAL A 206 5.37 19.66 -13.94
C VAL A 206 5.66 19.03 -15.29
N ALA A 207 6.86 19.28 -15.82
CA ALA A 207 7.24 18.88 -17.16
C ALA A 207 8.52 18.07 -17.18
N VAL A 208 8.60 17.13 -18.12
CA VAL A 208 9.84 16.54 -18.60
C VAL A 208 10.14 17.17 -19.95
N CYS A 209 11.36 17.64 -20.18
CA CYS A 209 11.70 18.33 -21.41
C CYS A 209 13.17 18.21 -21.79
N TYR A 210 13.46 18.44 -23.06
CA TYR A 210 14.83 18.67 -23.52
C TYR A 210 15.28 20.08 -23.17
N ARG A 211 16.58 20.25 -22.92
CA ARG A 211 17.16 21.58 -22.70
C ARG A 211 17.00 22.52 -23.89
N SER A 212 16.84 21.98 -25.09
CA SER A 212 16.60 22.72 -26.32
C SER A 212 15.25 23.47 -26.36
N ILE A 213 14.41 23.37 -25.33
CA ILE A 213 13.19 24.18 -25.22
C ILE A 213 13.54 25.67 -25.27
N GLY A 214 12.82 26.42 -26.11
CA GLY A 214 13.06 27.84 -26.28
C GLY A 214 12.80 28.63 -24.98
N ARG A 215 13.62 29.64 -24.74
CA ARG A 215 13.62 30.43 -23.50
C ARG A 215 12.91 31.78 -23.64
N LYS A 216 12.83 32.29 -24.87
CA LYS A 216 12.54 33.70 -25.15
C LYS A 216 11.26 33.86 -25.96
N GLY A 217 10.36 34.71 -25.47
CA GLY A 217 9.11 35.03 -26.14
C GLY A 217 7.95 34.09 -25.80
N LYS A 218 6.76 34.44 -26.31
CA LYS A 218 5.49 33.83 -25.91
C LYS A 218 5.22 32.48 -26.57
N GLU A 219 5.50 32.36 -27.87
CA GLU A 219 5.01 31.23 -28.66
C GLU A 219 5.94 30.03 -28.59
N GLY A 220 5.39 28.84 -28.34
CA GLY A 220 6.15 27.58 -28.38
C GLY A 220 7.08 27.32 -27.21
N ASN A 221 7.22 28.25 -26.25
CA ASN A 221 8.18 28.10 -25.14
C ASN A 221 7.56 27.63 -23.82
N ALA A 222 6.23 27.61 -23.74
CA ALA A 222 5.52 27.04 -22.60
C ALA A 222 5.60 25.51 -22.61
N PHE A 223 5.73 24.89 -21.44
CA PHE A 223 5.75 23.44 -21.30
C PHE A 223 4.51 22.79 -21.94
N GLY A 224 4.73 21.73 -22.72
CA GLY A 224 3.70 21.02 -23.48
C GLY A 224 3.20 21.75 -24.74
N ASN A 225 3.52 23.02 -24.94
CA ASN A 225 3.14 23.79 -26.14
C ASN A 225 4.17 23.69 -27.29
N ASN A 226 5.02 22.66 -27.25
CA ASN A 226 6.05 22.34 -28.23
C ASN A 226 6.30 20.82 -28.27
N LYS A 227 7.15 20.40 -29.22
CA LYS A 227 7.51 18.99 -29.43
C LYS A 227 8.57 18.46 -28.47
N VAL A 228 9.20 19.33 -27.67
CA VAL A 228 10.37 19.00 -26.84
C VAL A 228 10.06 18.97 -25.34
N SER A 229 8.77 19.00 -24.99
CA SER A 229 8.31 18.92 -23.60
C SER A 229 6.98 18.17 -23.48
N TRP A 230 6.83 17.49 -22.35
CA TRP A 230 5.66 16.74 -21.92
C TRP A 230 5.30 17.21 -20.52
N SER A 231 4.08 17.68 -20.32
CA SER A 231 3.65 18.40 -19.11
C SER A 231 2.39 17.80 -18.52
N LEU A 232 2.34 17.69 -17.19
CA LEU A 232 1.10 17.62 -16.42
C LEU A 232 0.85 19.00 -15.78
N THR A 233 -0.36 19.53 -15.96
CA THR A 233 -0.78 20.81 -15.39
C THR A 233 -1.93 20.63 -14.41
N GLN A 234 -1.94 21.39 -13.34
CA GLN A 234 -3.11 21.64 -12.50
C GLN A 234 -3.53 23.10 -12.65
N GLN A 235 -4.72 23.34 -13.15
CA GLN A 235 -5.28 24.69 -13.27
C GLN A 235 -5.80 25.21 -11.92
N HIS A 236 -6.13 26.51 -11.87
CA HIS A 236 -6.69 27.18 -10.68
C HIS A 236 -7.95 26.51 -10.09
N ASP A 237 -8.73 25.80 -10.90
CA ASP A 237 -9.93 25.05 -10.52
C ASP A 237 -9.63 23.58 -10.19
N ARG A 238 -8.36 23.24 -9.93
CA ARG A 238 -7.84 21.89 -9.66
C ARG A 238 -8.02 20.88 -10.79
N LYS A 239 -8.42 21.32 -11.99
CA LYS A 239 -8.52 20.41 -13.15
C LYS A 239 -7.15 20.07 -13.69
N LEU A 240 -6.91 18.77 -13.86
CA LEU A 240 -5.69 18.26 -14.44
C LEU A 240 -5.75 18.19 -15.97
N SER A 241 -4.62 18.46 -16.62
CA SER A 241 -4.47 18.19 -18.06
C SER A 241 -3.04 17.78 -18.39
N ALA A 242 -2.90 16.86 -19.33
CA ALA A 242 -1.63 16.50 -19.93
C ALA A 242 -1.44 17.30 -21.22
N TRP A 243 -0.25 17.82 -21.45
CA TRP A 243 0.10 18.62 -22.62
C TRP A 243 1.37 18.13 -23.31
N HIS A 244 1.29 17.99 -24.62
CA HIS A 244 2.44 17.75 -25.48
C HIS A 244 2.14 18.24 -26.90
N ASN A 245 3.10 18.89 -27.55
CA ASN A 245 2.98 19.37 -28.93
C ASN A 245 1.67 20.15 -29.19
N ARG A 246 1.34 21.07 -28.27
CA ARG A 246 0.13 21.91 -28.30
C ARG A 246 -1.20 21.14 -28.18
N ARG A 247 -1.14 19.84 -27.93
CA ARG A 247 -2.33 19.01 -27.72
C ARG A 247 -2.59 18.91 -26.22
N LYS A 248 -3.82 19.22 -25.83
CA LYS A 248 -4.33 19.10 -24.46
C LYS A 248 -5.16 17.84 -24.32
N THR A 249 -4.81 17.01 -23.36
CA THR A 249 -5.63 15.88 -22.91
C THR A 249 -6.15 16.24 -21.53
N ARG A 250 -7.47 16.41 -21.37
CA ARG A 250 -8.07 16.67 -20.06
C ARG A 250 -8.15 15.36 -19.29
N LEU A 251 -7.72 15.36 -18.03
CA LEU A 251 -7.86 14.21 -17.15
C LEU A 251 -9.19 14.32 -16.40
N THR A 252 -9.84 13.18 -16.16
CA THR A 252 -11.06 13.09 -15.35
C THR A 252 -10.77 13.00 -13.85
N HIS A 253 -9.60 12.48 -13.49
CA HIS A 253 -9.16 12.36 -12.11
C HIS A 253 -8.90 13.73 -11.48
N GLN A 254 -9.33 13.90 -10.23
CA GLN A 254 -8.98 15.03 -9.38
C GLN A 254 -8.10 14.54 -8.24
N MET A 255 -6.96 15.19 -8.05
CA MET A 255 -6.07 14.85 -6.96
C MET A 255 -6.73 15.17 -5.61
N VAL A 256 -6.55 14.24 -4.67
CA VAL A 256 -6.95 14.40 -3.27
C VAL A 256 -5.86 15.16 -2.51
N GLY A 257 -4.59 14.87 -2.81
CA GLY A 257 -3.43 15.53 -2.25
C GLY A 257 -2.79 16.56 -3.20
N ASN A 258 -1.56 16.96 -2.86
CA ASN A 258 -0.73 17.87 -3.64
C ASN A 258 0.59 17.21 -4.09
N ARG A 259 0.79 15.91 -3.82
CA ARG A 259 2.03 15.20 -4.16
C ARG A 259 1.93 14.54 -5.52
N VAL A 260 2.89 14.87 -6.39
CA VAL A 260 3.02 14.33 -7.75
C VAL A 260 4.32 13.53 -7.82
N ALA A 261 4.21 12.29 -8.27
CA ALA A 261 5.35 11.48 -8.66
C ALA A 261 5.57 11.57 -10.17
N VAL A 262 6.84 11.66 -10.56
CA VAL A 262 7.27 11.59 -11.96
C VAL A 262 8.23 10.43 -12.10
N ALA A 263 7.92 9.49 -13.00
CA ALA A 263 8.81 8.41 -13.38
C ALA A 263 9.17 8.57 -14.86
N VAL A 264 10.47 8.54 -15.16
CA VAL A 264 10.98 8.54 -16.53
C VAL A 264 11.76 7.26 -16.73
N ASP A 265 11.33 6.44 -17.67
CA ASP A 265 12.15 5.33 -18.17
C ASP A 265 12.64 5.70 -19.57
N TYR A 266 13.93 6.07 -19.63
CA TYR A 266 14.55 6.54 -20.85
C TYR A 266 14.64 5.43 -21.90
N SER A 267 14.84 4.18 -21.46
CA SER A 267 15.05 3.04 -22.37
C SER A 267 13.75 2.60 -23.03
N SER A 268 12.65 2.55 -22.27
CA SER A 268 11.32 2.26 -22.83
C SER A 268 10.64 3.48 -23.45
N GLY A 269 11.18 4.69 -23.23
CA GLY A 269 10.62 5.91 -23.78
C GLY A 269 9.32 6.34 -23.10
N THR A 270 9.20 6.11 -21.80
CA THR A 270 7.96 6.41 -21.06
C THR A 270 8.16 7.51 -20.02
N ILE A 271 7.16 8.39 -19.92
CA ILE A 271 7.05 9.41 -18.87
C ILE A 271 5.72 9.17 -18.17
N THR A 272 5.76 8.79 -16.90
CA THR A 272 4.57 8.52 -16.11
C THR A 272 4.42 9.54 -15.00
N PHE A 273 3.26 10.18 -14.95
CA PHE A 273 2.83 11.04 -13.86
C PHE A 273 1.83 10.27 -13.00
N SER A 274 1.99 10.37 -11.68
CA SER A 274 1.10 9.75 -10.70
C SER A 274 0.86 10.69 -9.52
N GLU A 275 -0.28 10.58 -8.86
CA GLU A 275 -0.50 11.17 -7.55
C GLU A 275 0.07 10.23 -6.49
N VAL A 276 0.74 10.79 -5.48
CA VAL A 276 1.14 10.04 -4.28
C VAL A 276 0.03 10.20 -3.25
N GLY A 277 -0.71 9.12 -3.03
CA GLY A 277 -1.83 9.09 -2.10
C GLY A 277 -1.41 9.10 -0.62
N PRO A 278 -2.38 9.25 0.30
CA PRO A 278 -2.10 9.38 1.74
C PRO A 278 -1.38 8.18 2.35
N SER A 279 -1.63 6.97 1.83
CA SER A 279 -0.98 5.73 2.26
C SER A 279 0.27 5.41 1.43
N ASN A 280 0.86 6.43 0.79
CA ASN A 280 2.04 6.33 -0.06
C ASN A 280 1.86 5.45 -1.31
N ASN A 281 0.61 5.17 -1.69
CA ASN A 281 0.24 4.47 -2.91
C ASN A 281 0.29 5.40 -4.13
N LEU A 282 0.68 4.89 -5.29
CA LEU A 282 0.68 5.66 -6.53
C LEU A 282 -0.63 5.49 -7.28
N VAL A 283 -1.32 6.59 -7.54
CA VAL A 283 -2.50 6.63 -8.40
C VAL A 283 -2.07 7.18 -9.76
N HIS A 284 -2.17 6.36 -10.80
CA HIS A 284 -1.78 6.76 -12.15
C HIS A 284 -2.61 7.96 -12.65
N LEU A 285 -1.94 8.98 -13.17
CA LEU A 285 -2.58 10.15 -13.77
C LEU A 285 -2.48 10.12 -15.30
N HIS A 286 -1.25 10.01 -15.82
CA HIS A 286 -1.03 9.98 -17.25
C HIS A 286 0.33 9.37 -17.60
N THR A 287 0.42 8.67 -18.73
CA THR A 287 1.69 8.25 -19.32
C THR A 287 1.81 8.77 -20.74
N PHE A 288 2.95 9.39 -21.04
CA PHE A 288 3.39 9.63 -22.40
C PHE A 288 4.32 8.50 -22.85
N SER A 289 4.17 8.09 -24.11
CA SER A 289 5.13 7.22 -24.79
C SER A 289 5.79 8.02 -25.90
N THR A 290 7.11 7.99 -25.95
CA THR A 290 7.91 8.76 -26.90
C THR A 290 9.24 8.06 -27.18
N SER A 291 9.98 8.52 -28.17
CA SER A 291 11.35 8.08 -28.41
C SER A 291 12.27 9.23 -28.08
N PHE A 292 12.98 9.12 -26.96
CA PHE A 292 13.87 10.19 -26.52
C PHE A 292 15.03 10.36 -27.50
N THR A 293 15.28 11.59 -27.90
CA THR A 293 16.34 11.96 -28.86
C THR A 293 17.42 12.82 -28.24
N GLN A 294 17.20 13.30 -27.01
CA GLN A 294 18.12 14.13 -26.24
C GLN A 294 17.98 13.80 -24.75
N PRO A 295 19.00 14.10 -23.93
CA PRO A 295 18.88 14.04 -22.49
C PRO A 295 17.70 14.90 -21.99
N VAL A 296 16.92 14.35 -21.05
CA VAL A 296 15.75 15.03 -20.48
C VAL A 296 16.07 15.63 -19.11
N CYS A 297 15.41 16.72 -18.77
CA CYS A 297 15.42 17.32 -17.44
C CYS A 297 13.97 17.60 -16.99
N LEU A 298 13.79 17.80 -15.69
CA LEU A 298 12.53 18.28 -15.15
C LEU A 298 12.43 19.81 -15.29
N GLY A 299 11.21 20.29 -15.53
CA GLY A 299 10.85 21.69 -15.57
C GLY A 299 9.59 21.96 -14.78
N PHE A 300 9.53 23.12 -14.14
CA PHE A 300 8.39 23.52 -13.30
C PHE A 300 7.86 24.88 -13.75
N GLY A 301 6.57 24.96 -14.02
CA GLY A 301 5.85 26.20 -14.30
C GLY A 301 4.98 26.55 -13.11
N LEU A 302 4.98 27.81 -12.66
CA LEU A 302 4.09 28.28 -11.60
C LEU A 302 3.33 29.52 -12.06
N TYR A 303 2.01 29.49 -11.91
CA TYR A 303 1.14 30.55 -12.39
C TYR A 303 0.34 31.11 -11.23
N LYS A 304 -0.09 32.38 -11.32
CA LYS A 304 -0.96 33.05 -10.34
C LYS A 304 -0.36 33.13 -8.92
N ALA A 305 0.24 34.27 -8.59
CA ALA A 305 0.85 34.49 -7.28
C ALA A 305 -0.19 34.51 -6.14
N GLU A 306 -1.42 34.90 -6.46
CA GLU A 306 -2.58 34.90 -5.56
C GLU A 306 -2.95 33.52 -5.03
N LEU A 307 -2.61 32.45 -5.77
CA LEU A 307 -2.85 31.06 -5.35
C LEU A 307 -1.67 30.48 -4.55
N LYS A 308 -0.67 31.30 -4.23
CA LYS A 308 0.56 30.88 -3.54
C LYS A 308 1.24 29.70 -4.23
N SER A 309 1.20 29.66 -5.56
CA SER A 309 1.71 28.52 -6.33
C SER A 309 3.18 28.23 -6.02
N ARG A 310 3.47 26.96 -5.72
CA ARG A 310 4.75 26.47 -5.22
C ARG A 310 4.98 25.05 -5.70
N ILE A 311 6.23 24.71 -6.00
CA ILE A 311 6.68 23.32 -6.13
C ILE A 311 7.89 23.10 -5.22
N SER A 312 7.89 21.99 -4.49
CA SER A 312 9.04 21.51 -3.69
C SER A 312 9.42 20.09 -4.10
N ILE A 313 10.72 19.85 -4.28
CA ILE A 313 11.29 18.51 -4.48
C ILE A 313 11.37 17.83 -3.11
N VAL A 314 10.58 16.78 -2.93
CA VAL A 314 10.49 16.04 -1.66
C VAL A 314 11.47 14.86 -1.66
N LYS A 315 11.54 14.14 -2.79
CA LYS A 315 12.34 12.93 -2.94
C LYS A 315 13.20 13.00 -4.19
N MET A 316 14.51 12.82 -3.99
CA MET A 316 15.59 12.95 -4.97
C MET A 316 16.86 12.29 -4.44
#